data_AF-A0A9D6W7F7-F1
#
_entry.id   AF-A0A9D6W7F7-F1
#
_cell.length_a   1.000
_cell.length_b   1.000
_cell.length_c   1.000
_cell.angle_alpha   90.00
_cell.angle_beta   90.00
_cell.angle_gamma   90.00
#
_symmetry.space_group_name_H-M   'P 1'
#
loop_
_entity.id
_entity.type
_entity.pdbx_description
1 polymer ?
#
loop_
_entity_poly.entity_id
_entity_poly.type
_entity_poly.pdbx_seq_one_letter_code
_entity_poly.pdbx_strand_id
1 'polypeptide(L)' 'AAAYAIASCVGKEELSEDYIIPSVFNRKVGPAVAREVSRAAHRTKVAQRASKAYSEIHLVS' A
#
# COMPACT_ATOMS: atom_id res chain seq x y z
N ALA A 1 -1.36 -7.61 2.05
CA ALA A 1 -0.97 -6.32 1.44
C ALA A 1 -1.58 -5.16 2.21
N ALA A 2 -2.91 -5.01 2.23
CA ALA A 2 -3.59 -3.91 2.94
C ALA A 2 -3.21 -3.79 4.43
N ALA A 3 -3.27 -4.89 5.19
CA ALA A 3 -2.89 -4.88 6.61
C ALA A 3 -1.47 -4.35 6.85
N TYR A 4 -0.49 -4.85 6.08
CA TYR A 4 0.89 -4.36 6.14
C TYR A 4 1.01 -2.88 5.74
N ALA A 5 0.24 -2.42 4.75
CA ALA A 5 0.25 -1.01 4.35
C ALA A 5 -0.29 -0.10 5.46
N ILE A 6 -1.39 -0.48 6.10
CA ILE A 6 -1.96 0.25 7.25
C ILE A 6 -0.95 0.30 8.40
N ALA A 7 -0.36 -0.85 8.76
CA ALA A 7 0.64 -0.93 9.81
C ALA A 7 1.87 -0.05 9.50
N SER A 8 2.31 0.00 8.23
CA SER A 8 3.45 0.83 7.82
C SER A 8 3.19 2.33 7.90
N CYS A 9 1.93 2.76 8.06
CA CYS A 9 1.59 4.16 8.30
C CYS A 9 1.80 4.60 9.76
N VAL A 10 2.12 3.66 10.66
CA VAL A 10 2.59 3.94 12.02
C VAL A 10 4.10 3.81 12.02
N GLY A 11 4.80 4.93 12.16
CA GLY A 11 6.23 4.99 12.32
C GLY A 11 6.69 4.27 13.59
N LYS A 12 7.93 3.77 13.57
CA LYS A 12 8.50 3.05 14.73
C LYS A 12 8.55 3.89 16.00
N GLU A 13 8.70 5.20 15.85
CA GLU A 13 8.87 6.15 16.96
C GLU A 13 7.52 6.60 17.56
N GLU A 14 6.44 6.48 16.81
CA GLU A 14 5.06 6.75 17.28
C GLU A 14 4.36 5.48 17.79
N LEU A 15 4.93 4.30 17.53
CA LEU A 15 4.36 3.03 17.98
C LEU A 15 4.45 2.90 19.50
N SER A 16 3.29 2.74 20.12
CA SER A 16 3.13 2.50 21.56
C SER A 16 1.89 1.66 21.80
N GLU A 17 1.70 1.19 23.03
CA GLU A 17 0.52 0.42 23.43
C GLU A 17 -0.79 1.20 23.17
N ASP A 18 -0.75 2.52 23.33
CA ASP A 18 -1.89 3.41 23.08
C ASP A 18 -2.01 3.86 21.61
N TYR A 19 -1.02 3.56 20.76
CA TYR A 19 -0.97 4.00 19.36
C TYR A 19 -0.45 2.89 18.44
N ILE A 20 -1.29 1.86 18.27
CA ILE A 20 -1.02 0.68 17.43
C ILE A 20 -1.60 0.77 16.01
N ILE A 21 -2.55 1.69 15.78
CA ILE A 21 -3.20 1.91 14.49
C ILE A 21 -3.13 3.40 14.13
N PRO A 22 -2.99 3.76 12.84
CA PRO A 22 -2.93 5.16 12.45
C PRO A 22 -4.28 5.83 12.69
N SER A 23 -4.26 7.14 12.93
CA SER A 23 -5.48 7.97 12.98
C SER A 23 -6.37 7.75 11.74
N VAL A 24 -7.69 7.71 11.95
CA VAL A 24 -8.69 7.64 10.87
C VAL A 24 -8.61 8.82 9.89
N PHE A 25 -7.99 9.93 10.30
CA PHE A 25 -7.76 11.11 9.48
C PHE A 25 -6.39 11.13 8.78
N ASN A 26 -5.56 10.09 8.96
CA ASN A 26 -4.28 9.98 8.31
C ASN A 26 -4.46 9.77 6.80
N ARG A 27 -4.37 10.87 6.04
CA ARG A 27 -4.55 10.90 4.58
C ARG A 27 -3.54 10.04 3.81
N LYS A 28 -2.45 9.58 4.45
CA LYS A 28 -1.46 8.70 3.82
C LYS A 28 -1.94 7.24 3.72
N VAL A 29 -2.92 6.82 4.53
CA VAL A 29 -3.39 5.43 4.59
C VAL A 29 -3.98 4.98 3.25
N GLY A 30 -4.91 5.77 2.68
CA GLY A 30 -5.58 5.44 1.42
C GLY A 30 -4.59 5.20 0.26
N PRO A 31 -3.70 6.15 -0.04
CA PRO A 31 -2.67 5.98 -1.07
C PRO A 31 -1.73 4.78 -0.82
N ALA A 32 -1.31 4.55 0.43
CA ALA A 32 -0.43 3.43 0.78
C ALA A 32 -1.11 2.08 0.54
N VAL A 33 -2.36 1.92 1.00
CA VAL A 33 -3.15 0.70 0.78
C VAL A 33 -3.37 0.46 -0.71
N ALA A 34 -3.79 1.47 -1.46
CA ALA A 34 -4.03 1.36 -2.89
C ALA A 34 -2.78 0.88 -3.65
N ARG A 35 -1.62 1.46 -3.32
CA ARG A 35 -0.33 1.09 -3.93
C ARG A 35 0.04 -0.37 -3.66
N GLU A 36 0.04 -0.78 -2.40
CA GLU A 36 0.49 -2.13 -2.02
C GLU A 36 -0.48 -3.23 -2.44
N VAL A 37 -1.80 -2.95 -2.40
CA VAL A 37 -2.82 -3.89 -2.90
C VAL A 37 -2.72 -4.04 -4.42
N SER A 38 -2.54 -2.95 -5.16
CA SER A 38 -2.31 -3.01 -6.61
C SER A 38 -1.08 -3.85 -6.93
N ARG A 39 0.05 -3.60 -6.26
CA ARG A 39 1.29 -4.40 -6.43
C ARG A 39 1.05 -5.89 -6.16
N ALA A 40 0.36 -6.21 -5.07
CA ALA A 40 0.05 -7.59 -4.72
C ALA A 40 -0.87 -8.28 -5.74
N ALA A 41 -1.88 -7.57 -6.25
CA ALA A 41 -2.80 -8.09 -7.26
C ALA A 41 -2.08 -8.41 -8.59
N HIS A 42 -1.14 -7.55 -9.00
CA HIS A 42 -0.32 -7.81 -10.20
C HIS A 42 0.62 -9.00 -9.98
N ARG A 43 1.33 -9.04 -8.84
CA ARG A 43 2.26 -10.14 -8.50
C ARG A 43 1.57 -11.50 -8.46
N THR A 44 0.32 -11.54 -7.99
CA THR A 44 -0.49 -12.75 -7.87
C THR A 44 -1.32 -13.06 -9.12
N LYS A 45 -1.19 -12.26 -10.18
CA LYS A 45 -1.91 -12.41 -11.46
C LYS A 45 -3.44 -12.39 -11.35
N VAL A 46 -3.98 -11.78 -10.29
CA VAL A 46 -5.44 -11.59 -10.13
C VAL A 46 -5.90 -10.22 -10.64
N ALA A 47 -4.96 -9.32 -10.95
CA ALA A 47 -5.28 -8.02 -11.54
C ALA A 47 -5.83 -8.19 -12.97
N GLN A 48 -7.03 -7.65 -13.23
CA GLN A 48 -7.66 -7.67 -14.56
C GLN A 48 -7.27 -6.47 -15.44
N ARG A 49 -6.80 -5.38 -14.84
CA ARG A 49 -6.34 -4.19 -15.54
C ARG A 49 -4.86 -3.98 -15.26
N ALA A 50 -4.10 -3.65 -16.30
CA ALA A 50 -2.73 -3.19 -16.13
C ALA A 50 -2.75 -1.85 -15.39
N SER A 51 -2.04 -1.74 -14.27
CA SER A 51 -1.83 -0.43 -13.64
C SER A 51 -0.83 0.38 -14.43
N LYS A 52 -1.08 1.68 -14.57
CA LYS A 52 -0.21 2.61 -15.33
C LYS A 52 1.26 2.53 -14.90
N ALA A 53 1.51 2.41 -13.59
CA ALA A 53 2.84 2.22 -13.02
C ALA A 53 3.50 0.88 -13.40
N TYR A 54 2.71 -0.18 -13.66
CA TYR A 54 3.22 -1.48 -14.11
C TYR A 54 3.43 -1.50 -15.64
N SER A 55 2.58 -0.78 -16.37
CA SER A 55 2.71 -0.55 -17.82
C SER A 55 3.98 0.24 -18.15
N GLU A 56 4.30 1.27 -17.37
CA GLU A 56 5.50 2.10 -17.56
C GLU A 56 6.80 1.32 -17.28
N ILE A 57 6.78 0.33 -16.37
CA ILE A 57 7.95 -0.53 -16.09
C ILE A 57 8.21 -1.53 -17.22
N HIS A 58 7.18 -1.98 -17.94
CA HIS A 58 7.31 -2.96 -19.04
C HIS A 58 7.47 -2.33 -20.43
N LEU A 59 7.40 -1.00 -20.57
CA LEU A 59 7.63 -0.30 -21.85
C LEU A 59 9.09 0.12 -22.09
N VAL A 60 10.01 -0.21 -21.16
CA VAL A 60 11.45 0.15 -21.25
C VAL A 60 12.35 -1.10 -21.25
N SER A 61 11.81 -2.26 -21.59
CA SER A 61 12.56 -3.49 -21.89
C SER A 61 12.28 -3.93 -23.32
#